data_AF-A0A1J4MTL6-F1
#
_entry.id   AF-A0A1J4MTL6-F1
#
_cell.length_a   1.000
_cell.length_b   1.000
_cell.length_c   1.000
_cell.angle_alpha   90.00
_cell.angle_beta   90.00
_cell.angle_gamma   90.00
#
_symmetry.space_group_name_H-M   'P 1'
#
loop_
_entity.id
_entity.type
_entity.pdbx_description
1 polymer ?
#
loop_
_entity_poly.entity_id
_entity_poly.type
_entity_poly.pdbx_seq_one_letter_code
_entity_poly.pdbx_strand_id
1 'polypeptide(L)'
;MEDRSGIHAQLEQLHSKYKGTGYPDISRCEWADNILKDTAASNISHYSRLAYFAVVENTTTSRIRYRFLESMTTTCVPSTKDLIDR
;
A
#
# COMPACT_ATOMS: atom_id res chain seq x y z
N MET A 1 5.04 -34.96 -8.27
CA MET A 1 4.62 -33.70 -8.93
C MET A 1 3.49 -33.00 -8.17
N GLU A 2 2.69 -33.71 -7.36
CA GLU A 2 1.60 -33.13 -6.53
C GLU A 2 2.06 -32.19 -5.41
N ASP A 3 3.23 -32.40 -4.82
CA ASP A 3 3.70 -31.56 -3.70
C ASP A 3 3.95 -30.11 -4.11
N ARG A 4 4.40 -29.88 -5.35
CA ARG A 4 4.70 -28.53 -5.86
C ARG A 4 3.43 -27.72 -6.12
N SER A 5 2.36 -28.36 -6.59
CA SER A 5 1.05 -27.73 -6.73
C SER A 5 0.41 -27.42 -5.38
N GLY A 6 0.60 -28.29 -4.38
CA GLY A 6 0.15 -28.03 -3.01
C GLY A 6 0.82 -26.81 -2.39
N ILE A 7 2.14 -26.67 -2.56
CA ILE A 7 2.90 -25.50 -2.07
C ILE A 7 2.45 -24.21 -2.75
N HIS A 8 2.18 -24.23 -4.06
CA HIS A 8 1.74 -23.04 -4.78
C HIS A 8 0.36 -22.57 -4.32
N ALA A 9 -0.59 -23.50 -4.13
CA ALA A 9 -1.92 -23.17 -3.61
C ALA A 9 -1.87 -22.56 -2.20
N GLN A 10 -0.97 -23.05 -1.34
CA GLN A 10 -0.77 -22.47 -0.01
C GLN A 10 -0.21 -21.04 -0.08
N LEU A 11 0.74 -20.79 -0.99
CA LEU A 11 1.30 -19.45 -1.22
C LEU A 11 0.23 -18.47 -1.71
N GLU A 12 -0.58 -18.87 -2.70
CA GLU A 12 -1.69 -18.06 -3.22
C GLU A 12 -2.72 -17.75 -2.13
N GLN A 13 -3.01 -18.73 -1.26
CA GLN A 13 -3.90 -18.52 -0.12
C GLN A 13 -3.36 -17.44 0.83
N LEU A 14 -2.05 -17.41 1.08
CA LEU A 14 -1.42 -16.38 1.91
C LEU A 14 -1.47 -15.01 1.24
N HIS A 15 -1.19 -14.92 -0.05
CA HIS A 15 -1.28 -13.67 -0.83
C HIS A 15 -2.71 -13.09 -0.85
N SER A 16 -3.72 -13.95 -0.83
CA SER A 16 -5.12 -13.54 -0.73
C SER A 16 -5.45 -12.94 0.64
N LYS A 17 -4.96 -13.56 1.72
CA LYS A 17 -5.22 -13.14 3.11
C LYS A 17 -4.43 -11.90 3.54
N TYR A 18 -3.15 -11.85 3.17
CA TYR A 18 -2.21 -10.86 3.67
C TYR A 18 -1.62 -10.08 2.50
N LYS A 19 -2.17 -8.88 2.26
CA LYS A 19 -1.62 -7.95 1.28
C LYS A 19 -0.23 -7.50 1.72
N GLY A 20 0.69 -7.40 0.75
CA GLY A 20 2.10 -7.11 1.01
C GLY A 20 3.00 -8.33 1.20
N THR A 21 2.46 -9.56 1.16
CA THR A 21 3.29 -10.78 1.19
C THR A 21 4.19 -10.83 -0.05
N GLY A 22 5.51 -10.87 0.18
CA GLY A 22 6.51 -10.87 -0.89
C GLY A 22 6.68 -12.24 -1.56
N TYR A 23 7.13 -12.21 -2.81
CA TYR A 23 7.55 -13.39 -3.59
C TYR A 23 8.87 -13.07 -4.31
N PRO A 24 9.65 -14.09 -4.74
CA PRO A 24 10.99 -13.87 -5.30
C PRO A 24 11.04 -12.90 -6.50
N ASP A 25 9.99 -12.90 -7.31
CA ASP A 25 9.89 -12.11 -8.53
C ASP A 25 9.15 -10.76 -8.33
N ILE A 26 8.94 -10.33 -7.07
CA ILE A 26 8.26 -9.08 -6.78
C ILE A 26 9.00 -7.88 -7.36
N SER A 27 8.28 -7.03 -8.08
CA SER A 27 8.89 -5.83 -8.64
C SER A 27 9.26 -4.85 -7.52
N ARG A 28 10.35 -4.10 -7.70
CA ARG A 28 10.76 -3.05 -6.76
C ARG A 28 9.64 -2.05 -6.49
N CYS A 29 8.85 -1.73 -7.52
CA CYS A 29 7.75 -0.78 -7.40
C CYS A 29 6.57 -1.33 -6.61
N GLU A 30 6.19 -2.59 -6.82
CA GLU A 30 5.15 -3.26 -6.03
C GLU A 30 5.54 -3.35 -4.55
N TRP A 31 6.80 -3.70 -4.28
CA TRP A 31 7.33 -3.73 -2.91
C TRP A 31 7.31 -2.36 -2.24
N ALA A 32 7.79 -1.32 -2.93
CA ALA A 32 7.80 0.04 -2.41
C ALA A 32 6.37 0.57 -2.16
N ASP A 33 5.42 0.25 -3.05
CA ASP A 33 4.01 0.64 -2.92
C ASP A 33 3.36 0.02 -1.68
N ASN A 34 3.63 -1.26 -1.41
CA ASN A 34 3.17 -1.93 -0.18
C ASN A 34 3.71 -1.22 1.07
N ILE A 35 5.01 -0.88 1.12
CA ILE A 35 5.62 -0.16 2.25
C ILE A 35 4.99 1.22 2.46
N LEU A 36 4.74 1.97 1.37
CA LEU A 36 4.12 3.29 1.44
C LEU A 36 2.69 3.20 2.00
N LYS A 37 1.93 2.21 1.55
CA LYS A 37 0.56 1.94 2.04
C LYS A 37 0.54 1.56 3.51
N ASP A 38 1.45 0.68 3.96
CA ASP A 38 1.57 0.30 5.38
C ASP A 38 1.95 1.50 6.26
N THR A 39 2.83 2.36 5.76
CA THR A 39 3.24 3.59 6.44
C THR A 39 2.07 4.57 6.57
N ALA A 40 1.34 4.80 5.48
CA ALA A 40 0.16 5.66 5.46
C ALA A 40 -0.94 5.11 6.39
N ALA A 41 -1.19 3.80 6.39
CA ALA A 41 -2.17 3.14 7.26
C ALA A 41 -1.80 3.32 8.74
N SER A 42 -0.52 3.14 9.08
CA SER A 42 -0.01 3.37 10.43
C SER A 42 -0.21 4.83 10.88
N ASN A 43 0.03 5.79 10.00
CA ASN A 43 -0.12 7.22 10.32
C ASN A 43 -1.60 7.63 10.50
N ILE A 44 -2.53 7.01 9.77
CA ILE A 44 -3.97 7.25 9.95
C ILE A 44 -4.49 6.63 11.26
N SER A 45 -4.07 5.40 11.56
CA SER A 45 -4.57 4.62 12.71
C SER A 45 -4.06 5.13 14.05
N HIS A 46 -2.82 5.61 14.12
CA HIS A 46 -2.24 6.13 15.36
C HIS A 46 -2.49 7.64 15.51
N TYR A 47 -3.40 8.00 16.41
CA TYR A 47 -3.78 9.41 16.64
C TYR A 47 -2.59 10.32 16.97
N SER A 48 -1.60 9.85 17.73
CA SER A 48 -0.40 10.62 18.07
C SER A 48 0.39 11.04 16.83
N ARG A 49 0.55 10.14 15.85
CA ARG A 49 1.23 10.44 14.59
C ARG A 49 0.41 11.38 13.73
N LEU A 50 -0.89 11.14 13.62
CA LEU A 50 -1.79 11.99 12.86
C LEU A 50 -1.80 13.43 13.39
N ALA A 51 -1.87 13.59 14.71
CA ALA A 51 -1.85 14.89 15.37
C ALA A 51 -0.51 15.61 15.16
N TYR A 52 0.61 14.88 15.21
CA TYR A 52 1.93 15.44 14.89
C TYR A 52 1.97 16.06 13.49
N PHE A 53 1.51 15.34 12.45
CA PHE A 53 1.45 15.88 11.09
C PHE A 53 0.50 17.07 10.96
N ALA A 54 -0.66 17.02 11.60
CA ALA A 54 -1.64 18.11 11.58
C ALA A 54 -1.09 19.40 12.20
N VAL A 55 -0.34 19.30 13.30
CA VAL A 55 0.31 20.44 13.95
C VAL A 55 1.43 21.02 13.11
N VAL A 56 2.33 20.17 12.58
CA VAL A 56 3.49 20.61 11.78
C VAL A 56 3.03 21.34 10.51
N GLU A 57 1.97 20.85 9.87
CA GLU A 57 1.47 21.44 8.63
C GLU A 57 0.41 22.54 8.84
N ASN A 58 0.01 22.78 10.09
CA ASN A 58 -1.07 23.70 10.44
C ASN A 58 -2.37 23.41 9.65
N THR A 59 -2.76 22.14 9.59
CA THR A 59 -4.00 21.71 8.91
C THR A 59 -4.86 20.85 9.82
N THR A 60 -6.12 20.65 9.44
CA THR A 60 -7.03 19.80 10.21
C THR A 60 -6.62 18.33 10.11
N THR A 61 -6.80 17.58 11.20
CA THR A 61 -6.54 16.13 11.23
C THR A 61 -7.33 15.37 10.16
N SER A 62 -8.55 15.82 9.86
CA SER A 62 -9.38 15.26 8.78
C SER A 62 -8.74 15.44 7.39
N ARG A 63 -8.11 16.60 7.12
CA ARG A 63 -7.44 16.85 5.84
C ARG A 63 -6.18 16.00 5.67
N ILE A 64 -5.41 15.83 6.74
CA ILE A 64 -4.25 14.93 6.74
C ILE A 64 -4.69 13.47 6.52
N ARG A 65 -5.78 13.01 7.17
CA ARG A 65 -6.35 11.68 6.94
C ARG A 65 -6.75 11.48 5.48
N TYR A 66 -7.46 12.45 4.91
CA TYR A 66 -7.88 12.40 3.52
C TYR A 66 -6.67 12.28 2.58
N ARG A 67 -5.62 13.09 2.79
CA ARG A 67 -4.40 13.02 1.98
C ARG A 67 -3.71 11.66 2.07
N PHE A 68 -3.62 11.07 3.26
CA PHE A 68 -3.03 9.73 3.38
C PHE A 68 -3.87 8.67 2.67
N LEU A 69 -5.21 8.76 2.72
CA LEU A 69 -6.08 7.85 1.96
C LEU A 69 -5.94 8.04 0.45
N GLU A 70 -5.85 9.28 -0.04
CA GLU A 70 -5.60 9.58 -1.44
C GLU A 70 -4.26 8.98 -1.91
N SER A 71 -3.21 9.11 -1.10
CA SER A 71 -1.89 8.54 -1.42
C SER A 71 -1.87 7.01 -1.52
N MET A 72 -2.85 6.31 -0.93
CA MET A 72 -2.97 4.85 -1.06
C MET A 72 -3.58 4.42 -2.40
N THR A 73 -4.22 5.34 -3.13
CA THR A 73 -4.84 5.03 -4.43
C THR A 73 -3.84 5.11 -5.58
N THR A 74 -2.78 5.90 -5.43
CA THR A 74 -1.70 6.00 -6.41
C THR A 74 -0.79 4.80 -6.34
N THR A 75 -0.67 4.07 -7.45
CA THR A 75 0.32 3.01 -7.64
C THR A 75 1.57 3.57 -8.32
N CYS A 76 2.76 3.00 -8.05
CA CYS A 76 3.98 3.36 -8.81
C CYS A 76 3.78 3.16 -10.33
N VAL A 77 3.00 2.15 -10.72
CA VAL A 77 2.69 1.89 -12.13
C VAL A 77 1.69 2.94 -12.61
N PRO A 78 2.00 3.73 -13.66
CA PRO A 78 1.03 4.64 -14.26
C PRO A 78 -0.21 3.84 -14.65
N SER A 79 -1.40 4.36 -14.33
CA SER A 79 -2.61 3.72 -14.82
C SER A 79 -2.56 3.80 -16.36
N THR A 80 -2.92 2.71 -17.05
CA THR A 80 -2.97 2.71 -18.52
C THR A 80 -3.89 3.80 -19.08
N LYS A 81 -4.82 4.32 -18.27
CA LYS A 81 -5.68 5.46 -18.63
C LYS A 81 -4.89 6.77 -18.72
N ASP A 82 -3.86 6.93 -17.90
CA ASP A 82 -3.01 8.14 -17.85
C ASP A 82 -2.04 8.22 -19.04
N LEU A 83 -1.91 7.12 -19.79
CA LEU A 83 -1.13 7.02 -21.02
C LEU A 83 -1.96 7.30 -22.28
N ILE A 84 -3.29 7.19 -22.19
CA ILE A 84 -4.21 7.42 -23.31
C ILE A 84 -4.62 8.90 -23.37
N ASP A 85 -4.60 9.60 -22.24
CA ASP A 85 -5.03 11.00 -22.09
C ASP A 85 -3.88 12.02 -22.20
N ARG A 86 -2.75 11.65 -22.83
CA ARG A 86 -1.57 12.51 -23.07
C ARG A 86 -1.23 12.66 -24.54
#